data_AF-A0A6V7L1W7-F1
#
_entry.id   AF-A0A6V7L1W7-F1
#
_cell.length_a   1.000
_cell.length_b   1.000
_cell.length_c   1.000
_cell.angle_alpha   90.00
_cell.angle_beta   90.00
_cell.angle_gamma   90.00
#
_symmetry.space_group_name_H-M   'P 1'
#
loop_
_entity.id
_entity.type
_entity.pdbx_description
1 polymer ?
#
loop_
_entity_poly.entity_id
_entity_poly.type
_entity_poly.pdbx_seq_one_letter_code
_entity_poly.pdbx_strand_id
1 'polypeptide(L)'
;AAELSYVRRAMEGVSNTEIRLMVSVSSIEGSLSINIPPPPSDRLWYGFKSIPKINLDARPAVGERAVNIGYVTNWIKTKLLKEFDKVVVLPNMDDLVIPLCPNFPYHDNSNSNSKRSDNSTE
;
A
#
# COMPACT_ATOMS: atom_id res chain seq x y z
N ALA A 1 14.03 -21.45 -17.93
CA ALA A 1 13.52 -22.54 -17.07
C ALA A 1 14.34 -22.74 -15.79
N ALA A 2 15.68 -22.65 -15.82
CA ALA A 2 16.55 -22.90 -14.66
C ALA A 2 16.43 -21.88 -13.49
N GLU A 3 16.12 -20.62 -13.77
CA GLU A 3 15.98 -19.55 -12.77
C GLU A 3 14.80 -19.78 -11.82
N LEU A 4 13.68 -20.30 -12.32
CA LEU A 4 12.46 -20.51 -11.52
C LEU A 4 12.65 -21.62 -10.49
N SER A 5 13.41 -22.66 -10.84
CA SER A 5 13.76 -23.74 -9.92
C SER A 5 14.69 -23.28 -8.79
N TYR A 6 15.56 -22.30 -9.04
CA TYR A 6 16.42 -21.74 -7.99
C TYR A 6 15.62 -20.86 -7.03
N VAL A 7 14.73 -20.02 -7.53
CA VAL A 7 13.81 -19.22 -6.72
C VAL A 7 12.90 -20.12 -5.88
N ARG A 8 12.35 -21.19 -6.48
CA ARG A 8 11.48 -22.13 -5.76
C ARG A 8 12.24 -22.91 -4.69
N ARG A 9 13.47 -23.35 -4.96
CA ARG A 9 14.31 -24.08 -3.99
C ARG A 9 14.84 -23.17 -2.89
N ALA A 10 15.13 -21.91 -3.20
CA ALA A 10 15.41 -20.87 -2.22
C ALA A 10 14.17 -20.58 -1.36
N MET A 11 12.97 -20.46 -1.94
CA MET A 11 11.71 -20.27 -1.20
C MET A 11 11.32 -21.50 -0.36
N GLU A 12 11.57 -22.72 -0.84
CA GLU A 12 11.35 -23.97 -0.10
C GLU A 12 12.34 -24.13 1.07
N GLY A 13 13.59 -23.65 0.94
CA GLY A 13 14.58 -23.62 2.02
C GLY A 13 14.44 -22.45 3.00
N VAL A 14 13.55 -21.48 2.73
CA VAL A 14 13.38 -20.20 3.45
C VAL A 14 12.06 -20.12 4.22
N SER A 15 11.28 -21.20 4.33
CA SER A 15 9.99 -21.17 5.05
C SER A 15 10.08 -20.69 6.51
N ASN A 16 11.27 -20.65 7.11
CA ASN A 16 11.54 -20.14 8.47
C ASN A 16 12.35 -18.83 8.53
N THR A 17 12.63 -18.13 7.42
CA THR A 17 13.39 -16.85 7.45
C THR A 17 12.51 -15.67 7.06
N GLU A 18 12.56 -14.60 7.86
CA GLU A 18 11.81 -13.37 7.62
C GLU A 18 12.24 -12.72 6.28
N ILE A 19 11.26 -12.45 5.42
CA ILE A 19 11.45 -11.71 4.17
C ILE A 19 11.03 -10.26 4.43
N ARG A 20 11.98 -9.33 4.32
CA ARG A 20 11.74 -7.89 4.44
C ARG A 20 11.76 -7.26 3.05
N LEU A 21 10.82 -6.37 2.79
CA LEU A 21 10.77 -5.62 1.54
C LEU A 21 10.94 -4.14 1.84
N MET A 22 11.96 -3.53 1.24
CA MET A 22 12.11 -2.08 1.24
C MET A 22 11.59 -1.53 -0.09
N VAL A 23 10.58 -0.66 -0.02
CA VAL A 23 10.07 0.08 -1.18
C VAL A 23 10.44 1.54 -1.02
N SER A 24 11.07 2.12 -2.03
CA SER A 24 11.41 3.54 -2.06
C SER A 24 10.74 4.19 -3.25
N VAL A 25 9.95 5.22 -3.01
CA VAL A 25 9.32 6.03 -4.06
C VAL A 25 10.12 7.32 -4.19
N SER A 26 10.71 7.56 -5.35
CA SER A 26 11.51 8.76 -5.61
C SER A 26 10.70 9.90 -6.21
N SER A 27 9.68 9.59 -7.03
CA SER A 27 8.78 10.61 -7.57
C SER A 27 7.43 10.03 -7.97
N ILE A 28 6.40 10.87 -7.88
CA ILE A 28 5.06 10.63 -8.43
C ILE A 28 4.66 11.88 -9.24
N GLU A 29 4.36 11.70 -10.53
CA GLU A 29 3.96 12.78 -11.43
C GLU A 29 2.61 12.42 -12.09
N GLY A 30 1.64 13.32 -12.01
CA GLY A 30 0.33 13.13 -12.62
C GLY A 30 -0.63 14.26 -12.33
N SER A 31 -1.80 14.23 -12.97
CA SER A 31 -2.87 15.20 -12.71
C SER A 31 -3.76 14.71 -11.56
N LEU A 32 -3.71 15.40 -10.43
CA LEU A 32 -4.50 15.09 -9.25
C LEU A 32 -5.88 15.78 -9.32
N SER A 33 -6.93 15.04 -8.99
CA SER A 33 -8.28 15.52 -8.76
C SER A 33 -8.58 15.48 -7.27
N ILE A 34 -9.18 16.56 -6.78
CA ILE A 34 -9.51 16.73 -5.36
C ILE A 34 -10.99 17.08 -5.27
N ASN A 35 -11.72 16.39 -4.40
CA ASN A 35 -13.14 16.60 -4.15
C ASN A 35 -13.39 16.77 -2.64
N ILE A 36 -14.02 17.88 -2.26
CA ILE A 36 -14.46 18.15 -0.88
C ILE A 36 -15.99 18.02 -0.90
N PRO A 37 -16.59 16.99 -0.26
CA PRO A 37 -18.03 16.87 -0.18
C PRO A 37 -18.65 18.09 0.54
N PRO A 38 -19.94 18.40 0.28
CA PRO A 38 -20.62 19.49 0.97
C PRO A 38 -20.53 19.37 2.50
N PRO A 39 -20.52 20.50 3.24
CA PRO A 39 -20.65 20.48 4.71
C PRO A 39 -21.88 19.65 5.13
N PRO A 40 -21.84 18.89 6.24
CA PRO A 40 -20.90 18.93 7.37
C PRO A 40 -19.63 18.05 7.23
N SER A 41 -19.31 17.52 6.04
CA SER A 41 -18.19 16.57 5.89
C SER A 41 -16.82 17.20 6.13
N ASP A 42 -15.94 16.48 6.83
CA ASP A 42 -14.53 16.76 7.06
C ASP A 42 -13.63 15.87 6.19
N ARG A 43 -14.11 15.52 4.99
CA ARG A 43 -13.49 14.53 4.12
C ARG A 43 -12.90 15.20 2.89
N LEU A 44 -11.73 14.72 2.47
CA LEU A 44 -11.07 15.09 1.23
C LEU A 44 -10.88 13.83 0.42
N TRP A 45 -11.59 13.74 -0.70
CA TRP A 45 -11.35 12.68 -1.65
C TRP A 45 -10.27 13.13 -2.62
N TYR A 46 -9.25 12.32 -2.82
CA TYR A 46 -8.21 12.58 -3.81
C TYR A 46 -8.03 11.38 -4.74
N GLY A 47 -7.70 11.65 -5.99
CA GLY A 47 -7.41 10.62 -6.98
C GLY A 47 -6.81 11.21 -8.25
N PHE A 48 -5.97 10.45 -8.94
CA PHE A 48 -5.36 10.85 -10.20
C PHE A 48 -6.34 10.68 -11.36
N LYS A 49 -6.37 11.65 -12.28
CA LYS A 49 -7.22 11.61 -13.48
C LYS A 49 -6.80 10.52 -14.48
N SER A 50 -5.54 10.16 -14.47
CA SER A 50 -4.92 9.12 -15.29
C SER A 50 -3.84 8.42 -14.48
N ILE A 51 -3.37 7.26 -14.96
CA ILE A 51 -2.29 6.51 -14.30
C ILE A 51 -1.07 7.43 -14.12
N PRO A 52 -0.63 7.72 -12.88
CA PRO A 52 0.50 8.58 -12.64
C PRO A 52 1.82 7.88 -13.01
N LYS A 53 2.82 8.67 -13.39
CA LYS A 53 4.18 8.17 -13.53
C LYS A 53 4.80 8.04 -12.14
N ILE A 54 5.07 6.82 -11.71
CA ILE A 54 5.66 6.53 -10.40
C ILE A 54 7.06 5.94 -10.61
N ASN A 55 8.06 6.65 -10.09
CA ASN A 55 9.42 6.12 -9.98
C ASN A 55 9.56 5.47 -8.60
N LEU A 56 9.54 4.14 -8.59
CA LEU A 56 9.75 3.35 -7.37
C LEU A 56 10.78 2.25 -7.58
N ASP A 57 11.52 1.94 -6.51
CA ASP A 57 12.48 0.86 -6.40
C ASP A 57 12.04 -0.10 -5.29
N ALA A 58 12.23 -1.41 -5.49
CA ALA A 58 11.79 -2.46 -4.58
C ALA A 58 12.94 -3.43 -4.31
N ARG A 59 13.46 -3.42 -3.08
CA ARG A 59 14.61 -4.24 -2.67
C ARG A 59 14.19 -5.29 -1.65
N PRO A 60 14.12 -6.57 -2.03
CA PRO A 60 13.89 -7.64 -1.08
C PRO A 60 15.17 -7.95 -0.28
N ALA A 61 15.00 -8.17 1.02
CA ALA A 61 16.02 -8.67 1.93
C ALA A 61 15.51 -9.98 2.57
N VAL A 62 16.39 -10.98 2.65
CA VAL A 62 16.08 -12.27 3.28
C VAL A 62 16.96 -12.39 4.51
N GLY A 63 16.36 -12.34 5.70
CA GLY A 63 17.09 -12.13 6.94
C GLY A 63 17.88 -10.80 6.91
N GLU A 64 19.17 -10.84 7.22
CA GLU A 64 20.04 -9.65 7.22
C GLU A 64 20.70 -9.37 5.85
N ARG A 65 20.55 -10.26 4.86
CA ARG A 65 21.21 -10.11 3.56
C ARG A 65 20.24 -9.59 2.51
N ALA A 66 20.58 -8.46 1.89
CA ALA A 66 19.93 -7.99 0.68
C ALA A 66 20.20 -9.00 -0.46
N VAL A 67 19.14 -9.57 -1.03
CA VAL A 67 19.26 -10.50 -2.17
C VAL A 67 18.73 -9.79 -3.39
N ASN A 68 19.57 -9.59 -4.41
CA ASN A 68 19.14 -8.98 -5.66
C ASN A 68 18.43 -10.02 -6.54
N ILE A 69 17.21 -10.40 -6.14
CA ILE A 69 16.34 -11.27 -6.95
C ILE A 69 15.57 -10.40 -7.93
N GLY A 70 16.20 -10.06 -9.06
CA GLY A 70 15.64 -9.11 -10.04
C GLY A 70 14.22 -9.44 -10.50
N TYR A 71 13.87 -10.73 -10.58
CA TYR A 71 12.50 -11.18 -10.87
C TYR A 71 11.48 -10.74 -9.80
N VAL A 72 11.81 -10.91 -8.51
CA VAL A 72 10.94 -10.55 -7.40
C VAL A 72 10.80 -9.04 -7.29
N THR A 73 11.90 -8.29 -7.44
CA THR A 73 11.88 -6.83 -7.49
C THR A 73 10.94 -6.31 -8.59
N ASN A 74 11.06 -6.83 -9.82
CA ASN A 74 10.17 -6.42 -10.92
C ASN A 74 8.72 -6.83 -10.66
N TRP A 75 8.48 -8.05 -10.16
CA TRP A 75 7.14 -8.51 -9.85
C TRP A 75 6.45 -7.62 -8.80
N ILE A 76 7.16 -7.27 -7.73
CA ILE A 76 6.67 -6.36 -6.68
C ILE A 76 6.40 -4.97 -7.26
N LYS A 77 7.33 -4.45 -8.07
CA LYS A 77 7.16 -3.14 -8.70
C LYS A 77 5.90 -3.09 -9.56
N THR A 78 5.70 -4.08 -10.44
CA THR A 78 4.49 -4.19 -11.26
C THR A 78 3.24 -4.33 -10.39
N LYS A 79 3.31 -5.10 -9.31
CA LYS A 79 2.18 -5.28 -8.39
C LYS A 79 1.81 -3.96 -7.72
N LEU A 80 2.77 -3.21 -7.17
CA LEU A 80 2.55 -1.91 -6.55
C LEU A 80 1.97 -0.90 -7.53
N LEU A 81 2.54 -0.78 -8.73
CA LEU A 81 2.02 0.12 -9.76
C LEU A 81 0.55 -0.18 -10.11
N LYS A 82 0.19 -1.47 -10.19
CA LYS A 82 -1.17 -1.91 -10.44
C LYS A 82 -2.12 -1.60 -9.29
N GLU A 83 -1.65 -1.65 -8.05
CA GLU A 83 -2.48 -1.27 -6.90
C GLU A 83 -2.69 0.24 -6.81
N PHE A 84 -1.68 1.06 -7.16
CA PHE A 84 -1.87 2.52 -7.29
C PHE A 84 -2.98 2.85 -8.31
N ASP A 85 -2.96 2.19 -9.46
CA ASP A 85 -4.01 2.34 -10.48
C ASP A 85 -5.40 2.04 -9.92
N LYS A 86 -5.55 0.91 -9.22
CA LYS A 86 -6.86 0.50 -8.70
C LYS A 86 -7.37 1.38 -7.55
N VAL A 87 -6.50 1.88 -6.69
CA VAL A 87 -6.93 2.53 -5.44
C VAL A 87 -7.11 4.03 -5.63
N VAL A 88 -6.20 4.69 -6.35
CA VAL A 88 -6.12 6.15 -6.40
C VAL A 88 -6.24 6.72 -7.80
N VAL A 89 -6.63 5.96 -8.82
CA VAL A 89 -6.95 6.48 -10.16
C VAL A 89 -8.45 6.44 -10.41
N LEU A 90 -8.99 7.52 -10.96
CA LEU A 90 -10.42 7.67 -11.22
C LEU A 90 -10.98 6.48 -12.03
N PRO A 91 -12.19 5.98 -11.69
CA PRO A 91 -13.16 6.57 -10.75
C PRO A 91 -12.85 6.30 -9.26
N ASN A 92 -11.82 5.52 -8.94
CA ASN A 92 -11.45 5.26 -7.55
C ASN A 92 -10.70 6.47 -6.97
N MET A 93 -11.03 6.81 -5.73
CA MET A 93 -10.45 7.91 -4.97
C MET A 93 -10.21 7.42 -3.54
N ASP A 94 -9.17 7.93 -2.91
CA ASP A 94 -8.90 7.67 -1.50
C ASP A 94 -9.49 8.79 -0.63
N ASP A 95 -10.00 8.41 0.53
CA ASP A 95 -10.74 9.28 1.46
C ASP A 95 -9.85 9.65 2.64
N LEU A 96 -9.51 10.93 2.72
CA LEU A 96 -8.73 11.49 3.82
C LEU A 96 -9.62 12.31 4.74
N VAL A 97 -9.63 11.99 6.03
CA VAL A 97 -10.25 12.82 7.06
C VAL A 97 -9.35 14.03 7.33
N ILE A 98 -9.86 15.23 7.09
CA ILE A 98 -9.20 16.51 7.36
C ILE A 98 -10.04 17.29 8.36
N PRO A 99 -9.52 17.59 9.57
CA PRO A 99 -10.25 18.33 10.60
C PRO A 99 -10.37 19.83 10.25
N LEU A 100 -11.10 20.16 9.18
CA LEU A 100 -11.34 21.53 8.73
C LEU A 100 -12.23 22.32 9.70
N CYS A 101 -13.00 21.62 10.54
CA CYS A 101 -13.88 22.20 11.54
C CYS A 101 -13.57 21.65 12.94
N PRO A 102 -12.66 22.26 13.71
CA PRO A 102 -12.22 21.75 15.02
C PRO A 102 -13.33 21.69 16.09
N ASN A 103 -14.48 22.34 15.85
CA ASN A 103 -15.59 22.44 16.80
C ASN A 103 -16.82 21.61 16.41
N PHE A 104 -16.75 20.79 15.35
CA PHE A 104 -17.86 19.92 14.96
C PHE A 104 -17.72 18.55 15.65
N PRO A 105 -18.73 18.06 16.39
CA PRO A 105 -18.62 16.80 17.11
C PRO A 105 -18.73 15.62 16.14
N TYR A 106 -17.62 15.22 15.53
CA TYR A 106 -17.51 13.91 14.87
C TYR A 106 -16.91 12.88 15.83
N HIS A 107 -17.63 11.78 16.01
CA HIS A 107 -17.16 10.61 16.74
C HIS A 107 -16.31 9.77 15.80
N ASP A 108 -15.02 9.66 16.08
CA ASP A 108 -14.10 8.78 15.35
C ASP A 108 -14.49 7.31 15.60
N ASN A 109 -15.12 6.67 14.60
CA ASN A 109 -15.57 5.28 14.66
C ASN A 109 -14.53 4.28 14.11
N SER A 110 -13.28 4.70 13.91
CA SER A 110 -12.22 3.84 13.34
C SER A 110 -11.78 2.67 14.24
N ASN A 111 -12.27 2.56 15.49
CA ASN A 111 -11.78 1.56 16.44
C ASN A 111 -12.77 0.41 16.80
N SER A 112 -13.79 0.14 15.98
CA SER A 112 -14.76 -0.93 16.26
C SER A 112 -14.28 -2.35 15.89
N ASN A 113 -13.15 -2.52 15.20
CA ASN A 113 -12.61 -3.84 14.80
C ASN A 113 -11.45 -4.37 15.67
N SER A 114 -10.99 -3.65 16.70
CA SER A 114 -9.88 -4.11 17.56
C SER A 114 -10.33 -4.87 18.83
N LYS A 115 -11.63 -4.99 19.13
CA LYS A 115 -12.11 -5.53 20.43
C LYS A 115 -12.88 -6.85 20.35
N ARG A 116 -12.77 -7.61 19.25
CA ARG A 116 -13.55 -8.85 19.06
C ARG A 116 -12.77 -10.17 19.20
N SER A 117 -11.51 -10.15 19.66
CA SER A 117 -10.69 -11.37 19.74
C SER A 117 -10.13 -11.74 21.12
N ASP A 118 -10.59 -11.13 22.22
CA ASP A 118 -10.17 -11.52 23.57
C ASP A 118 -11.39 -11.75 24.47
N ASN A 119 -12.17 -12.82 24.21
CA ASN A 119 -13.07 -13.41 25.20
C ASN A 119 -13.47 -14.82 24.77
N SER A 120 -12.55 -15.76 24.96
CA SER A 120 -12.88 -17.18 25.06
C SER A 120 -11.75 -17.94 25.75
N THR A 121 -11.61 -17.76 27.06
CA THR A 121 -11.16 -18.82 27.98
C THR A 121 -11.61 -18.47 29.40
N GLU A 122 -12.76 -19.01 29.79
CA GLU A 122 -13.01 -19.61 31.12
C GLU A 122 -14.12 -20.66 30.96
#